data_AF-A0A6V7JE49-F1
#
_entry.id   AF-A0A6V7JE49-F1
#
_cell.length_a   1.000
_cell.length_b   1.000
_cell.length_c   1.000
_cell.angle_alpha   90.00
_cell.angle_beta   90.00
_cell.angle_gamma   90.00
#
_symmetry.space_group_name_H-M   'P 1'
#
loop_
_entity.id
_entity.type
_entity.pdbx_description
1 polymer ?
#
loop_
_entity_poly.entity_id
_entity_poly.type
_entity_poly.pdbx_seq_one_letter_code
_entity_poly.pdbx_strand_id
1 'polypeptide(L)'
;SFVSCAYGISNIGYVMICYGVANAIGALATGSIVKLTGRIPVVVFAFSLHLAIIITLLFWKPTPEQGVIFFLMSGLWGICDAIWLVQVN
;
A
#
# COMPACT_ATOMS: atom_id res chain seq x y z
N SER A 1 17.28 1.55 -11.86
CA SER A 1 18.17 2.72 -11.69
C SER A 1 17.74 3.98 -12.47
N PHE A 2 16.51 4.06 -13.02
CA PHE A 2 16.05 5.27 -13.75
C PHE A 2 15.20 6.26 -12.91
N VAL A 3 14.78 5.88 -11.69
CA VAL A 3 14.00 6.76 -10.79
C VAL A 3 14.88 7.58 -9.82
N SER A 4 16.17 7.25 -9.73
CA SER A 4 17.09 7.85 -8.75
C SER A 4 17.71 9.17 -9.18
N CYS A 5 17.67 9.54 -10.47
CA CYS A 5 18.37 10.74 -10.95
C CYS A 5 17.56 12.04 -10.93
N ALA A 6 16.25 12.03 -10.66
CA ALA A 6 15.44 13.26 -10.71
C ALA A 6 14.56 13.53 -9.47
N TYR A 7 14.26 12.52 -8.63
CA TYR A 7 13.18 12.66 -7.62
C TYR A 7 13.61 12.76 -6.16
N GLY A 8 14.93 12.72 -5.88
CA GLY A 8 15.46 12.89 -4.54
C GLY A 8 15.22 11.67 -3.64
N ILE A 9 16.32 11.10 -3.15
CA ILE A 9 16.35 9.96 -2.21
C ILE A 9 15.53 10.23 -0.94
N SER A 10 15.30 11.51 -0.59
CA SER A 10 14.49 11.95 0.56
C SER A 10 13.00 11.55 0.47
N ASN A 11 12.39 11.63 -0.72
CA ASN A 11 10.95 11.35 -0.87
C ASN A 11 10.64 9.85 -0.71
N ILE A 12 11.59 8.98 -1.06
CA ILE A 12 11.46 7.53 -0.92
C ILE A 12 11.39 7.15 0.57
N GLY A 13 12.20 7.81 1.42
CA GLY A 13 12.16 7.62 2.87
C GLY A 13 10.81 8.04 3.48
N TYR A 14 10.26 9.17 3.03
CA TYR A 14 8.94 9.64 3.50
C TYR A 14 7.83 8.63 3.11
N VAL A 15 7.88 8.10 1.88
CA VAL A 15 6.95 7.08 1.38
C VAL A 15 7.03 5.77 2.17
N MET A 16 8.25 5.34 2.56
CA MET A 16 8.45 4.17 3.44
C MET A 16 7.92 4.38 4.86
N ILE A 17 8.05 5.58 5.42
CA ILE A 17 7.49 5.90 6.74
C ILE A 17 5.96 5.79 6.69
N CYS A 18 5.33 6.34 5.66
CA CYS A 18 3.88 6.22 5.49
C CYS A 18 3.43 4.78 5.28
N TYR A 19 4.19 4.00 4.50
CA TYR A 19 3.97 2.56 4.35
C TYR A 19 4.00 1.86 5.71
N GLY A 20 5.03 2.12 6.53
CA GLY A 20 5.18 1.52 7.86
C GLY A 20 4.02 1.85 8.80
N VAL A 21 3.60 3.12 8.84
CA VAL A 21 2.46 3.57 9.66
C VAL A 21 1.15 2.95 9.17
N ALA A 22 0.91 2.97 7.86
CA ALA A 22 -0.31 2.40 7.27
C ALA A 22 -0.37 0.87 7.46
N ASN A 23 0.77 0.17 7.38
CA ASN A 23 0.89 -1.25 7.68
C ASN A 23 0.56 -1.54 9.15
N ALA A 24 1.09 -0.75 10.09
CA ALA A 24 0.81 -0.93 11.51
C ALA A 24 -0.69 -0.72 11.83
N ILE A 25 -1.30 0.34 11.29
CA ILE A 25 -2.73 0.62 11.44
C ILE A 25 -3.57 -0.48 10.76
N GLY A 26 -3.16 -0.88 9.56
CA GLY A 26 -3.78 -1.95 8.78
C GLY A 26 -3.78 -3.28 9.53
N ALA A 27 -2.69 -3.63 10.23
CA ALA A 27 -2.59 -4.88 10.97
C ALA A 27 -3.56 -4.91 12.16
N LEU A 28 -3.64 -3.81 12.91
CA LEU A 28 -4.58 -3.65 14.03
C LEU A 28 -6.04 -3.67 13.56
N ALA A 29 -6.34 -2.95 12.49
CA ALA A 29 -7.68 -2.89 11.90
C ALA A 29 -8.11 -4.26 11.33
N THR A 30 -7.20 -4.95 10.62
CA THR A 30 -7.49 -6.26 10.00
C THR A 30 -7.87 -7.29 11.06
N GLY A 31 -7.18 -7.33 12.19
CA GLY A 31 -7.51 -8.25 13.28
C GLY A 31 -8.94 -8.06 13.81
N SER A 32 -9.40 -6.80 13.86
CA SER A 32 -10.78 -6.46 14.28
C SER A 32 -11.80 -6.76 13.19
N ILE A 33 -11.48 -6.44 11.93
CA ILE A 33 -12.35 -6.62 10.77
C ILE A 33 -12.58 -8.10 10.45
N VAL A 34 -11.55 -8.94 10.50
CA VAL A 34 -11.66 -10.39 10.27
C VAL A 34 -12.59 -11.04 11.30
N LYS A 35 -12.59 -10.55 12.55
CA LYS A 35 -13.51 -11.00 13.60
C LYS A 35 -14.98 -10.67 13.28
N LEU A 36 -15.23 -9.57 12.56
CA LEU A 36 -16.59 -9.11 12.24
C LEU A 36 -17.12 -9.66 10.91
N THR A 37 -16.26 -9.80 9.90
CA THR A 37 -16.66 -10.13 8.51
C THR A 37 -16.18 -11.49 7.99
N GLY A 38 -15.27 -12.17 8.71
CA GLY A 38 -14.67 -13.43 8.27
C GLY A 38 -13.46 -13.25 7.34
N ARG A 39 -12.67 -14.31 7.14
CA ARG A 39 -11.38 -14.25 6.40
C ARG A 39 -11.54 -13.95 4.90
N ILE A 40 -12.49 -14.59 4.23
CA ILE A 40 -12.66 -14.55 2.76
C ILE A 40 -12.84 -13.12 2.21
N PRO A 41 -13.79 -12.28 2.69
CA PRO A 41 -14.01 -10.96 2.11
C PRO A 41 -12.81 -10.02 2.29
N VAL A 42 -12.05 -10.17 3.39
CA VAL A 42 -10.86 -9.37 3.67
C VAL A 42 -9.72 -9.70 2.70
N VAL A 43 -9.54 -10.99 2.37
CA VAL A 43 -8.58 -11.45 1.35
C VAL A 43 -8.92 -10.85 -0.03
N VAL A 44 -10.19 -10.93 -0.44
CA VAL A 44 -10.64 -10.44 -1.76
C VAL A 44 -10.45 -8.93 -1.88
N PHE A 45 -10.72 -8.18 -0.81
CA PHE A 45 -10.50 -6.74 -0.77
C PHE A 45 -9.01 -6.38 -0.94
N ALA A 46 -8.11 -7.07 -0.23
CA ALA A 46 -6.67 -6.86 -0.38
C ALA A 46 -6.16 -7.19 -1.78
N PHE A 47 -6.67 -8.27 -2.38
CA PHE A 47 -6.32 -8.65 -3.75
C PHE A 47 -6.79 -7.61 -4.77
N SER A 48 -8.00 -7.09 -4.60
CA SER A 48 -8.59 -6.05 -5.45
C SER A 48 -7.80 -4.74 -5.37
N LEU A 49 -7.40 -4.33 -4.16
CA LEU A 49 -6.54 -3.16 -3.95
C LEU A 49 -5.18 -3.32 -4.62
N HIS A 50 -4.53 -4.47 -4.47
CA HIS A 50 -3.27 -4.77 -5.14
C HIS A 50 -3.38 -4.65 -6.66
N LEU A 51 -4.44 -5.21 -7.23
CA LEU A 51 -4.69 -5.23 -8.66
C LEU A 51 -4.97 -3.80 -9.18
N ALA A 52 -5.72 -2.99 -8.43
CA ALA A 52 -5.95 -1.59 -8.74
C ALA A 52 -4.65 -0.75 -8.73
N ILE A 53 -3.75 -0.99 -7.76
CA ILE A 53 -2.43 -0.33 -7.70
C ILE A 53 -1.58 -0.69 -8.92
N ILE A 54 -1.51 -1.98 -9.27
CA ILE A 54 -0.73 -2.46 -10.43
C ILE A 54 -1.27 -1.87 -11.74
N ILE A 55 -2.60 -1.86 -11.94
CA ILE A 55 -3.22 -1.23 -13.10
C ILE A 55 -2.88 0.26 -13.14
N THR A 56 -3.01 0.95 -12.02
CA THR A 56 -2.71 2.39 -11.97
C THR A 56 -1.23 2.65 -12.28
N LEU A 57 -0.29 1.84 -11.78
CA LEU A 57 1.13 1.93 -12.14
C LEU A 57 1.42 1.64 -13.62
N LEU A 58 0.63 0.76 -14.25
CA LEU A 58 0.74 0.44 -15.68
C LEU A 58 0.24 1.57 -16.59
N PHE A 59 -0.85 2.23 -16.21
CA PHE A 59 -1.45 3.31 -16.99
C PHE A 59 -0.87 4.69 -16.68
N TRP A 60 -0.28 4.88 -15.50
CA TRP A 60 0.15 6.19 -15.03
C TRP A 60 1.60 6.48 -15.40
N LYS A 61 1.82 7.58 -16.11
CA LYS A 61 3.15 8.05 -16.52
C LYS A 61 3.73 8.89 -15.36
N PRO A 62 4.85 8.48 -14.74
CA PRO A 62 5.35 9.13 -13.53
C PRO A 62 5.78 10.56 -13.86
N THR A 63 5.03 11.54 -13.38
CA THR A 63 5.32 12.96 -13.53
C THR A 63 5.75 13.50 -12.15
N PRO A 64 6.89 14.21 -12.04
CA PRO A 64 7.47 14.61 -10.74
C PRO A 64 6.58 15.56 -9.91
N GLU A 65 5.54 16.15 -10.48
CA GLU A 65 4.64 17.03 -9.74
C GLU A 65 3.62 16.28 -8.86
N GLN A 66 3.54 14.94 -8.97
CA GLN A 66 2.46 14.14 -8.39
C GLN A 66 2.91 13.20 -7.26
N GLY A 67 3.79 13.66 -6.37
CA GLY A 67 4.33 12.88 -5.25
C GLY A 67 3.26 12.32 -4.28
N VAL A 68 2.07 12.94 -4.24
CA VAL A 68 0.93 12.50 -3.41
C VAL A 68 0.42 11.10 -3.80
N ILE A 69 0.45 10.76 -5.09
CA ILE A 69 -0.05 9.45 -5.56
C ILE A 69 0.89 8.33 -5.11
N PHE A 70 2.21 8.58 -5.04
CA PHE A 70 3.17 7.64 -4.48
C PHE A 70 2.92 7.36 -2.99
N PHE A 71 2.52 8.39 -2.23
CA PHE A 71 2.13 8.29 -0.83
C PHE A 71 0.87 7.45 -0.62
N LEU A 72 -0.16 7.72 -1.43
CA LEU A 72 -1.41 6.96 -1.41
C LEU A 72 -1.18 5.50 -1.78
N MET A 73 -0.35 5.24 -2.80
CA MET A 73 0.00 3.88 -3.19
C MET A 73 0.78 3.13 -2.12
N SER A 74 1.78 3.75 -1.49
CA SER A 74 2.51 3.08 -0.42
C SER A 74 1.64 2.84 0.82
N GLY A 75 0.75 3.77 1.16
CA GLY A 75 -0.21 3.57 2.24
C GLY A 75 -1.17 2.40 1.97
N LEU A 76 -1.77 2.36 0.78
CA LEU A 76 -2.62 1.24 0.36
C LEU A 76 -1.86 -0.09 0.34
N TRP A 77 -0.63 -0.07 -0.16
CA TRP A 77 0.20 -1.27 -0.25
C TRP A 77 0.56 -1.81 1.13
N GLY A 78 0.89 -0.92 2.08
CA GLY A 78 1.15 -1.28 3.48
C GLY A 78 -0.08 -1.87 4.16
N ILE A 79 -1.28 -1.34 3.90
CA ILE A 79 -2.53 -1.94 4.41
C ILE A 79 -2.75 -3.34 3.84
N CYS A 80 -2.47 -3.56 2.54
CA CYS A 80 -2.61 -4.87 1.91
C CYS A 80 -1.63 -5.90 2.48
N ASP A 81 -0.37 -5.50 2.68
CA ASP A 81 0.66 -6.36 3.28
C ASP A 81 0.28 -6.75 4.71
N ALA A 82 -0.21 -5.79 5.50
CA ALA A 82 -0.74 -6.04 6.84
C ALA A 82 -1.87 -7.07 6.85
N ILE A 83 -2.79 -6.95 5.90
CA ILE A 83 -3.91 -7.88 5.76
C ILE A 83 -3.41 -9.30 5.50
N TRP A 84 -2.44 -9.43 4.60
CA TRP A 84 -1.85 -10.72 4.24
C TRP A 84 -1.11 -11.35 5.43
N LEU A 85 -0.37 -10.55 6.17
CA LEU A 85 0.38 -10.96 7.36
C LEU A 85 -0.55 -11.51 8.44
N VAL A 86 -1.70 -10.85 8.69
CA VAL A 86 -2.72 -11.31 9.65
C VAL A 86 -3.46 -12.58 9.20
N GLN A 87 -3.49 -12.89 7.90
CA GLN A 87 -4.13 -14.09 7.36
C GLN A 87 -3.18 -15.30 7.29
N VAL A 88 -1.91 -15.06 7.01
CA VAL A 88 -0.84 -16.08 7.02
C VAL A 88 -0.46 -16.49 8.45
N ASN A 89 -0.48 -15.54 9.39
CA ASN A 89 -0.31 -15.81 10.82
C ASN A 89 -1.57 -16.41 11.46
#